data_AF-A0A660EB10-F1
#
_entry.id   AF-A0A660EB10-F1
#
_cell.length_a   1.000
_cell.length_b   1.000
_cell.length_c   1.000
_cell.angle_alpha   90.00
_cell.angle_beta   90.00
_cell.angle_gamma   90.00
#
_symmetry.space_group_name_H-M   'P 1'
#
loop_
_entity.id
_entity.type
_entity.pdbx_description
1 polymer ?
#
loop_
_entity_poly.entity_id
_entity_poly.type
_entity_poly.pdbx_seq_one_letter_code
_entity_poly.pdbx_strand_id
1 'polypeptide(L)'
;MQDRILAMILSCILAMVIMYFIVVTIILTFFRSSHITVGRLHFKARLSVRKQYIWEPVKNDEKIRKAFIGYTIIGILVVLTTVGQFYVMAYGYPIETAVIACFIYILAWWSSRAAYMQRKYWEEHASANKEFTLASKDVFKVRMALFKSALVAEMVMSLTYMIYMLNYGVYY
;
A
#
# COMPACT_ATOMS: atom_id res chain seq x y z
N MET A 1 -20.24 -10.41 -30.60
CA MET A 1 -19.16 -11.36 -30.24
C MET A 1 -17.97 -10.62 -29.64
N GLN A 2 -17.56 -9.51 -30.25
CA GLN A 2 -16.47 -8.63 -29.81
C GLN A 2 -16.66 -8.07 -28.38
N ASP A 3 -17.87 -7.62 -28.03
CA ASP A 3 -18.20 -7.13 -26.68
C ASP A 3 -18.10 -8.23 -25.60
N ARG A 4 -18.50 -9.46 -25.92
CA ARG A 4 -18.35 -10.59 -24.98
C ARG A 4 -16.88 -10.94 -24.74
N ILE A 5 -16.05 -10.85 -25.79
CA ILE A 5 -14.61 -11.10 -25.70
C ILE A 5 -13.94 -10.01 -24.85
N LEU A 6 -14.27 -8.74 -25.08
CA LEU A 6 -13.72 -7.63 -24.31
C LEU A 6 -14.13 -7.70 -22.83
N ALA A 7 -15.40 -7.97 -22.53
CA ALA A 7 -15.87 -8.17 -21.16
C ALA A 7 -15.11 -9.31 -20.47
N MET A 8 -14.91 -10.45 -21.15
CA MET A 8 -14.16 -11.60 -20.63
C MET A 8 -12.70 -11.23 -20.31
N ILE A 9 -12.02 -10.50 -21.21
CA ILE A 9 -10.64 -10.05 -20.99
C ILE A 9 -10.55 -9.15 -19.74
N LEU A 10 -11.45 -8.17 -19.61
CA LEU A 10 -11.47 -7.26 -18.47
C LEU A 10 -11.73 -8.01 -17.15
N SER A 11 -12.68 -8.97 -17.14
CA SER A 11 -12.94 -9.81 -15.97
C SER A 11 -11.74 -10.68 -15.60
N CYS A 12 -11.03 -11.25 -16.58
CA CYS A 12 -9.81 -12.02 -16.33
C CYS A 12 -8.69 -11.15 -15.73
N ILE A 13 -8.51 -9.92 -16.21
CA ILE A 13 -7.53 -8.96 -15.65
C ILE A 13 -7.87 -8.67 -14.19
N LEU A 14 -9.13 -8.36 -13.88
CA LEU A 14 -9.57 -8.09 -12.51
C LEU A 14 -9.32 -9.30 -11.59
N ALA A 15 -9.67 -10.52 -12.04
CA ALA A 15 -9.44 -11.73 -11.28
C ALA A 15 -7.94 -11.97 -11.01
N MET A 16 -7.08 -11.75 -12.01
CA MET A 16 -5.63 -11.86 -11.85
C MET A 16 -5.08 -10.85 -10.83
N VAL A 17 -5.57 -9.61 -10.85
CA VAL A 17 -5.17 -8.57 -9.89
C VAL A 17 -5.61 -8.92 -8.46
N ILE A 18 -6.83 -9.45 -8.28
CA ILE A 18 -7.30 -9.90 -6.95
C ILE A 18 -6.44 -11.06 -6.43
N MET A 19 -6.17 -12.07 -7.26
CA MET A 19 -5.29 -13.19 -6.90
C MET A 19 -3.89 -12.71 -6.54
N TYR A 20 -3.37 -11.72 -7.28
CA TYR A 20 -2.10 -11.09 -6.98
C TYR A 20 -2.10 -10.43 -5.60
N PHE A 21 -3.13 -9.65 -5.25
CA PHE A 21 -3.23 -9.05 -3.91
C PHE A 21 -3.29 -10.08 -2.79
N ILE A 22 -3.97 -11.22 -2.99
CA ILE A 22 -3.98 -12.32 -2.02
C ILE A 22 -2.56 -12.83 -1.79
N VAL A 23 -1.82 -13.14 -2.86
CA VAL A 23 -0.43 -13.62 -2.78
C VAL A 23 0.48 -12.59 -2.10
N VAL A 24 0.41 -11.32 -2.50
CA VAL A 24 1.18 -10.24 -1.88
C VAL A 24 0.88 -10.11 -0.39
N THR A 25 -0.39 -10.18 0.01
CA THR A 25 -0.81 -10.08 1.41
C THR A 25 -0.25 -11.23 2.24
N ILE A 26 -0.30 -12.45 1.71
CA ILE A 26 0.29 -13.64 2.35
C ILE A 26 1.81 -13.42 2.54
N ILE A 27 2.53 -13.05 1.48
CA ILE A 27 3.99 -12.82 1.55
C ILE A 27 4.31 -11.72 2.57
N LEU A 28 3.62 -10.59 2.54
CA LEU A 28 3.86 -9.48 3.47
C LEU A 28 3.53 -9.83 4.93
N THR A 29 2.68 -10.83 5.17
CA THR A 29 2.38 -11.32 6.53
C THR A 29 3.55 -12.09 7.13
N PHE A 30 4.24 -12.89 6.30
CA PHE A 30 5.39 -13.70 6.71
C PHE A 30 6.69 -12.89 6.77
N PHE A 31 6.95 -12.02 5.79
CA PHE A 31 8.22 -11.29 5.66
C PHE A 31 8.23 -9.98 6.45
N ARG A 32 8.20 -9.97 7.78
CA ARG A 32 8.06 -8.73 8.57
C ARG A 32 9.29 -7.79 8.48
N SER A 33 9.06 -6.47 8.54
CA SER A 33 10.13 -5.46 8.53
C SER A 33 10.97 -5.41 9.81
N SER A 34 10.40 -5.86 10.93
CA SER A 34 11.08 -5.93 12.23
C SER A 34 10.64 -7.18 13.00
N HIS A 35 11.59 -7.74 13.74
CA HIS A 35 11.37 -8.88 14.61
C HIS A 35 11.34 -8.39 16.05
N ILE A 36 10.16 -8.43 16.66
CA ILE A 36 9.97 -8.06 18.07
C ILE A 36 10.44 -9.23 18.92
N THR A 37 11.32 -8.96 19.89
CA THR A 37 11.93 -9.97 20.77
C THR A 37 10.90 -10.61 21.71
N VAL A 38 9.82 -9.88 22.02
CA VAL A 38 8.74 -10.32 22.91
C VAL A 38 7.89 -11.45 22.31
N GLY A 39 7.55 -12.44 23.14
CA GLY A 39 6.71 -13.60 22.78
C GLY A 39 5.36 -13.23 22.14
N ARG A 40 4.84 -14.12 21.28
CA ARG A 40 3.69 -13.83 20.40
C ARG A 40 2.40 -13.45 21.13
N LEU A 41 2.18 -13.98 22.33
CA LEU A 41 0.97 -13.83 23.15
C LEU A 41 0.93 -12.53 23.99
N HIS A 42 2.04 -11.79 24.08
CA HIS A 42 2.10 -10.54 24.84
C HIS A 42 1.68 -9.33 23.99
N PHE A 43 0.39 -9.23 23.69
CA PHE A 43 -0.16 -8.20 22.79
C PHE A 43 0.16 -6.77 23.23
N LYS A 44 0.00 -6.44 24.53
CA LYS A 44 0.29 -5.10 25.06
C LYS A 44 1.75 -4.69 24.86
N ALA A 45 2.68 -5.58 25.19
CA ALA A 45 4.11 -5.33 25.02
C ALA A 45 4.46 -5.16 23.54
N ARG A 46 3.96 -6.04 22.65
CA ARG A 46 4.20 -5.91 21.21
C ARG A 46 3.63 -4.62 20.62
N LEU A 47 2.48 -4.14 21.10
CA LEU A 47 1.93 -2.86 20.70
C LEU A 47 2.85 -1.71 21.11
N SER A 48 3.40 -1.76 22.33
CA SER A 48 4.37 -0.79 22.84
C SER A 48 5.60 -0.70 21.94
N VAL A 49 6.23 -1.85 21.65
CA VAL A 49 7.43 -1.90 20.78
C VAL A 49 7.12 -1.37 19.38
N ARG A 50 5.95 -1.71 18.81
CA ARG A 50 5.53 -1.18 17.50
C ARG A 50 5.32 0.33 17.54
N LYS A 51 4.70 0.83 18.61
CA LYS A 51 4.50 2.27 18.81
C LYS A 51 5.86 2.96 18.88
N GLN A 52 6.82 2.41 19.62
CA GLN A 52 8.17 2.94 19.68
C GLN A 52 8.86 2.94 18.31
N TYR A 53 8.83 1.80 17.60
CA TYR A 53 9.39 1.68 16.24
C TYR A 53 8.89 2.77 15.28
N ILE A 54 7.61 3.16 15.40
CA ILE A 54 6.97 4.17 14.56
C ILE A 54 7.25 5.59 15.06
N TRP A 55 7.07 5.84 16.35
CA TRP A 55 7.00 7.20 16.89
C TRP A 55 8.36 7.78 17.28
N GLU A 56 9.34 6.96 17.64
CA GLU A 56 10.66 7.44 18.05
C GLU A 56 11.39 8.20 16.92
N PRO A 57 11.45 7.69 15.67
CA PRO A 57 12.03 8.43 14.54
C PRO A 57 11.29 9.75 14.25
N VAL A 58 9.97 9.74 14.42
CA VAL A 58 9.07 10.89 14.14
C VAL A 58 9.23 12.00 15.18
N LYS A 59 9.59 11.66 16.42
CA LYS A 59 9.84 12.63 17.49
C LYS A 59 11.21 13.31 17.33
N ASN A 60 12.20 12.55 16.90
CA ASN A 60 13.60 12.98 16.93
C ASN A 60 14.08 13.67 15.64
N ASP A 61 13.40 13.48 14.51
CA ASP A 61 13.77 14.11 13.22
C ASP A 61 12.55 14.74 12.52
N GLU A 62 12.60 16.07 12.33
CA GLU A 62 11.53 16.83 11.67
C GLU A 62 11.30 16.41 10.21
N LYS A 63 12.35 16.02 9.49
CA LYS A 63 12.26 15.58 8.09
C LYS A 63 11.53 14.24 8.02
N ILE A 64 11.85 13.31 8.92
CA ILE A 64 11.14 12.03 9.05
C ILE A 64 9.68 12.28 9.43
N ARG A 65 9.42 13.21 10.36
CA ARG A 65 8.07 13.59 10.77
C ARG A 65 7.22 14.07 9.59
N LYS A 66 7.71 15.03 8.80
CA LYS A 66 6.99 15.54 7.62
C LYS A 66 6.73 14.43 6.59
N ALA A 67 7.74 13.61 6.31
CA ALA A 67 7.59 12.48 5.39
C ALA A 67 6.57 11.45 5.88
N PHE A 68 6.55 11.14 7.18
CA PHE A 68 5.63 10.19 7.78
C PHE A 68 4.18 10.69 7.81
N ILE A 69 3.97 11.98 8.10
CA ILE A 69 2.63 12.59 8.02
C ILE A 69 2.10 12.52 6.59
N GLY A 70 2.92 12.92 5.60
CA GLY A 70 2.55 12.83 4.19
C GLY A 70 2.23 11.39 3.76
N TYR A 71 3.07 10.43 4.15
CA TYR A 71 2.85 9.01 3.90
C TYR A 71 1.53 8.51 4.51
N THR A 72 1.19 8.95 5.73
CA THR A 72 -0.04 8.55 6.42
C THR A 72 -1.28 9.13 5.73
N ILE A 73 -1.27 10.42 5.40
CA ILE A 73 -2.37 11.09 4.69
C ILE A 73 -2.60 10.41 3.34
N ILE A 74 -1.54 10.20 2.58
CA ILE A 74 -1.63 9.55 1.27
C ILE A 74 -2.10 8.10 1.42
N GLY A 75 -1.65 7.37 2.44
CA GLY A 75 -2.12 6.01 2.72
C GLY A 75 -3.63 5.95 3.00
N ILE A 76 -4.17 6.92 3.75
CA ILE A 76 -5.62 7.05 3.97
C ILE A 76 -6.34 7.32 2.65
N LEU A 77 -5.81 8.24 1.83
CA LEU A 77 -6.37 8.54 0.52
C LEU A 77 -6.40 7.30 -0.39
N VAL A 78 -5.31 6.50 -0.44
CA VAL A 78 -5.27 5.24 -1.21
C VAL A 78 -6.42 4.31 -0.80
N VAL A 79 -6.65 4.10 0.50
CA VAL A 79 -7.74 3.24 0.98
C VAL A 79 -9.10 3.80 0.58
N LEU A 80 -9.31 5.10 0.78
CA LEU A 80 -10.56 5.78 0.41
C LEU A 80 -10.82 5.70 -1.08
N THR A 81 -9.80 5.90 -1.92
CA THR A 81 -9.96 5.85 -3.38
C THR A 81 -10.17 4.42 -3.87
N THR A 82 -9.49 3.43 -3.27
CA THR A 82 -9.64 2.02 -3.64
C THR A 82 -11.06 1.52 -3.39
N VAL A 83 -11.68 1.93 -2.29
CA VAL A 83 -13.07 1.57 -1.94
C VAL A 83 -14.07 2.48 -2.65
N GLY A 84 -13.80 3.79 -2.69
CA GLY A 84 -14.69 4.81 -3.22
C GLY A 84 -14.82 4.77 -4.74
N GLN A 85 -13.81 4.30 -5.46
CA GLN A 85 -13.85 4.27 -6.93
C GLN A 85 -15.06 3.48 -7.47
N PHE A 86 -15.47 2.39 -6.81
CA PHE A 86 -16.61 1.60 -7.26
C PHE A 86 -17.90 2.40 -7.32
N TYR A 87 -18.12 3.25 -6.32
CA TYR A 87 -19.30 4.11 -6.23
C TYR A 87 -19.23 5.24 -7.24
N VAL A 88 -18.13 6.00 -7.27
CA VAL A 88 -18.03 7.20 -8.11
C VAL A 88 -18.05 6.84 -9.60
N MET A 89 -17.41 5.73 -10.00
CA MET A 89 -17.51 5.25 -11.37
C MET A 89 -18.93 4.79 -11.73
N ALA A 90 -19.65 4.16 -10.80
CA ALA A 90 -21.06 3.78 -11.00
C ALA A 90 -22.00 4.98 -11.10
N TYR A 91 -21.65 6.13 -10.52
CA TYR A 91 -22.38 7.40 -10.67
C TYR A 91 -22.07 8.14 -11.98
N GLY A 92 -21.29 7.55 -12.89
CA GLY A 92 -21.08 8.11 -14.23
C GLY A 92 -19.77 8.88 -14.41
N TYR A 93 -18.85 8.87 -13.44
CA TYR A 93 -17.55 9.56 -13.51
C TYR A 93 -16.35 8.59 -13.56
N PRO A 94 -16.29 7.64 -14.52
CA PRO A 94 -15.26 6.62 -14.56
C PRO A 94 -13.86 7.18 -14.85
N ILE A 95 -13.76 8.19 -15.73
CA ILE A 95 -12.49 8.74 -16.18
C ILE A 95 -11.86 9.57 -15.06
N GLU A 96 -12.61 10.50 -14.48
CA GLU A 96 -12.17 11.37 -13.40
C GLU A 96 -11.71 10.55 -12.20
N THR A 97 -12.48 9.52 -11.84
CA THR A 97 -12.14 8.61 -10.75
C THR A 97 -10.83 7.87 -11.02
N ALA A 98 -10.63 7.34 -12.24
CA ALA A 98 -9.42 6.61 -12.58
C ALA A 98 -8.18 7.51 -12.59
N VAL A 99 -8.31 8.75 -13.07
CA VAL A 99 -7.22 9.75 -13.04
C VAL A 99 -6.84 10.08 -11.61
N ILE A 100 -7.83 10.37 -10.75
CA ILE A 100 -7.60 10.67 -9.32
C ILE A 100 -6.94 9.47 -8.63
N ALA A 101 -7.44 8.26 -8.86
CA ALA A 101 -6.87 7.03 -8.31
C ALA A 101 -5.40 6.85 -8.70
N CYS A 102 -5.11 6.91 -10.01
CA CYS A 102 -3.74 6.79 -10.51
C CYS A 102 -2.81 7.85 -9.92
N PHE A 103 -3.28 9.11 -9.82
CA PHE A 103 -2.51 10.18 -9.21
C PHE A 103 -2.19 9.90 -7.74
N ILE A 104 -3.17 9.44 -6.96
CA ILE A 104 -2.99 9.07 -5.55
C ILE A 104 -2.03 7.89 -5.41
N TYR A 105 -2.13 6.87 -6.26
CA TYR A 105 -1.20 5.73 -6.25
C TYR A 105 0.24 6.15 -6.60
N ILE A 106 0.42 7.09 -7.54
CA ILE A 106 1.73 7.69 -7.82
C ILE A 106 2.23 8.42 -6.56
N LEU A 107 1.42 9.26 -5.93
CA LEU A 107 1.79 9.94 -4.69
C LEU A 107 2.17 8.95 -3.58
N ALA A 108 1.48 7.82 -3.48
CA ALA A 108 1.78 6.75 -2.52
C ALA A 108 3.13 6.08 -2.81
N TRP A 109 3.45 5.90 -4.10
CA TRP A 109 4.75 5.40 -4.52
C TRP A 109 5.87 6.36 -4.08
N TRP A 110 5.70 7.67 -4.27
CA TRP A 110 6.67 8.69 -3.87
C TRP A 110 6.79 8.80 -2.35
N SER A 111 5.67 8.81 -1.64
CA SER A 111 5.63 8.94 -0.18
C SER A 111 6.19 7.72 0.54
N SER A 112 6.26 6.56 -0.13
CA SER A 112 6.94 5.36 0.38
C SER A 112 8.40 5.58 0.77
N ARG A 113 9.03 6.68 0.34
CA ARG A 113 10.34 7.15 0.82
C ARG A 113 10.38 7.33 2.35
N ALA A 114 9.26 7.64 3.00
CA ALA A 114 9.17 7.75 4.45
C ALA A 114 9.61 6.44 5.15
N ALA A 115 9.23 5.28 4.61
CA ALA A 115 9.64 3.98 5.13
C ALA A 115 11.16 3.77 5.03
N TYR A 116 11.80 4.25 3.96
CA TYR A 116 13.27 4.22 3.82
C TYR A 116 13.96 5.14 4.83
N MET A 117 13.43 6.34 5.05
CA MET A 117 13.97 7.27 6.06
C MET A 117 13.88 6.68 7.47
N GLN A 118 12.73 6.08 7.80
CA GLN A 118 12.52 5.41 9.07
C GLN A 118 13.46 4.22 9.26
N ARG A 119 13.68 3.42 8.22
CA ARG A 119 14.66 2.32 8.26
C ARG A 119 16.07 2.84 8.48
N LYS A 120 16.48 3.90 7.77
CA LYS A 120 17.81 4.51 7.91
C LYS A 120 18.05 5.01 9.33
N TYR A 121 17.08 5.69 9.92
CA TYR A 121 17.13 6.11 11.32
C TYR A 121 17.43 4.94 12.25
N TRP A 122 16.71 3.83 12.07
CA TRP A 122 16.93 2.65 12.88
C TRP A 122 18.24 1.93 12.57
N GLU A 123 18.74 1.91 11.32
CA GLU A 123 20.06 1.35 11.03
C GLU A 123 21.18 2.11 11.77
N GLU A 124 21.01 3.41 11.99
CA GLU A 124 21.95 4.26 12.74
C GLU A 124 21.81 4.13 14.27
N HIS A 125 20.63 3.73 14.78
CA HIS A 125 20.32 3.69 16.22
C HIS A 125 19.99 2.29 16.77
N ALA A 126 20.00 1.24 15.94
CA ALA A 126 19.51 -0.10 16.28
C ALA A 126 20.33 -0.78 17.39
N SER A 127 21.62 -0.47 17.51
CA SER A 127 22.48 -1.00 18.58
C SER A 127 22.04 -0.58 19.98
N ALA A 128 21.26 0.50 20.10
CA ALA A 128 20.77 1.01 21.38
C ALA A 128 19.47 0.33 21.86
N ASN A 129 18.73 -0.36 20.97
CA ASN A 129 17.37 -0.78 21.27
C ASN A 129 17.26 -2.32 21.36
N LYS A 130 17.07 -2.86 22.57
CA LYS A 130 17.00 -4.32 22.83
C LYS A 130 15.63 -4.94 22.52
N GLU A 131 14.61 -4.13 22.28
CA GLU A 131 13.23 -4.60 22.20
C GLU A 131 12.83 -5.19 20.83
N PHE A 132 13.60 -4.89 19.78
CA PHE A 132 13.39 -5.45 18.45
C PHE A 132 14.68 -5.46 17.62
N THR A 133 14.71 -6.31 16.60
CA THR A 133 15.75 -6.31 15.57
C THR A 133 15.17 -5.94 14.22
N LEU A 134 15.98 -5.25 13.40
CA LEU A 134 15.60 -4.93 12.03
C LEU A 134 15.73 -6.17 11.14
N ALA A 135 14.78 -6.36 10.23
CA ALA A 135 14.94 -7.34 9.18
C ALA A 135 16.10 -6.97 8.24
N SER A 136 16.65 -7.98 7.55
CA SER A 136 17.72 -7.77 6.58
C SER A 136 17.33 -6.74 5.51
N LYS A 137 18.34 -6.10 4.92
CA LYS A 137 18.14 -5.08 3.88
C LYS A 137 17.38 -5.64 2.68
N ASP A 138 17.63 -6.90 2.34
CA ASP A 138 16.98 -7.56 1.21
C ASP A 138 15.52 -7.86 1.49
N VAL A 139 15.17 -8.33 2.70
CA VAL A 139 13.76 -8.52 3.10
C VAL A 139 12.99 -7.21 2.99
N PHE A 140 13.57 -6.10 3.42
CA PHE A 140 12.90 -4.80 3.29
C PHE A 140 12.79 -4.32 1.84
N LYS A 141 13.83 -4.49 1.01
CA LYS A 141 13.74 -4.19 -0.42
C LYS A 141 12.63 -4.99 -1.10
N VAL A 142 12.52 -6.29 -0.80
CA VAL A 142 11.45 -7.14 -1.31
C VAL A 142 10.08 -6.64 -0.86
N ARG A 143 9.90 -6.31 0.43
CA ARG A 143 8.64 -5.70 0.90
C ARG A 143 8.31 -4.40 0.19
N MET A 144 9.29 -3.53 -0.03
CA MET A 144 9.08 -2.27 -0.72
C MET A 144 8.76 -2.45 -2.20
N ALA A 145 9.39 -3.43 -2.86
CA ALA A 145 9.07 -3.81 -4.23
C ALA A 145 7.65 -4.36 -4.33
N LEU A 146 7.24 -5.23 -3.39
CA LEU A 146 5.87 -5.75 -3.31
C LEU A 146 4.85 -4.64 -3.08
N PHE A 147 5.09 -3.73 -2.13
CA PHE A 147 4.22 -2.58 -1.91
C PHE A 147 4.06 -1.73 -3.19
N LYS A 148 5.18 -1.42 -3.85
CA LYS A 148 5.20 -0.65 -5.08
C LYS A 148 4.45 -1.34 -6.23
N SER A 149 4.70 -2.63 -6.42
CA SER A 149 3.98 -3.43 -7.41
C SER A 149 2.47 -3.56 -7.11
N ALA A 150 2.07 -3.55 -5.83
CA ALA A 150 0.66 -3.52 -5.46
C ALA A 150 -0.01 -2.22 -5.91
N LEU A 151 0.67 -1.07 -5.77
CA LEU A 151 0.16 0.21 -6.30
C LEU A 151 -0.02 0.17 -7.83
N VAL A 152 0.88 -0.50 -8.56
CA VAL A 152 0.74 -0.69 -10.01
C VAL A 152 -0.46 -1.59 -10.32
N ALA A 153 -0.65 -2.65 -9.56
CA ALA A 153 -1.82 -3.51 -9.71
C ALA A 153 -3.13 -2.75 -9.43
N GLU A 154 -3.15 -1.84 -8.45
CA GLU A 154 -4.30 -0.96 -8.20
C GLU A 154 -4.55 0.01 -9.37
N MET A 155 -3.51 0.57 -9.99
CA MET A 155 -3.66 1.37 -11.22
C MET A 155 -4.28 0.54 -12.35
N VAL A 156 -3.78 -0.68 -12.58
CA VAL A 156 -4.33 -1.59 -13.61
C VAL A 156 -5.80 -1.88 -13.30
N MET A 157 -6.15 -2.14 -12.05
CA MET A 157 -7.54 -2.36 -11.62
C MET A 157 -8.42 -1.13 -11.90
N SER A 158 -7.99 0.06 -11.51
CA SER A 158 -8.76 1.31 -11.75
C SER A 158 -8.96 1.57 -13.24
N LEU A 159 -7.93 1.39 -14.07
CA LEU A 159 -8.03 1.57 -15.52
C LEU A 159 -8.92 0.50 -16.17
N THR A 160 -8.80 -0.75 -15.74
CA THR A 160 -9.63 -1.86 -16.23
C THR A 160 -11.10 -1.62 -15.89
N TYR A 161 -11.38 -1.15 -14.67
CA TYR A 161 -12.72 -0.83 -14.22
C TYR A 161 -13.30 0.39 -14.96
N MET A 162 -12.50 1.42 -15.21
CA MET A 162 -12.89 2.54 -16.06
C MET A 162 -13.31 2.07 -17.46
N ILE A 163 -12.49 1.24 -18.12
CA ILE A 163 -12.80 0.70 -19.46
C ILE A 163 -14.09 -0.11 -19.40
N TYR A 164 -14.26 -0.94 -18.36
CA TYR A 164 -15.48 -1.72 -18.17
C TYR A 164 -16.71 -0.81 -18.08
N MET A 165 -16.66 0.22 -17.25
CA MET A 165 -17.78 1.15 -17.07
C MET A 165 -18.08 1.93 -18.37
N LEU A 166 -17.06 2.41 -19.09
CA LEU A 166 -17.27 3.14 -20.36
C LEU A 166 -17.97 2.29 -21.45
N ASN A 167 -17.78 0.97 -21.44
CA ASN A 167 -18.33 0.09 -22.47
C ASN A 167 -19.61 -0.64 -22.04
N TYR A 168 -19.79 -0.88 -20.74
CA TYR A 168 -20.89 -1.72 -20.20
C TYR A 168 -21.67 -1.07 -19.06
N GLY A 169 -21.25 0.11 -18.60
CA GLY A 169 -21.92 0.85 -17.55
C GLY A 169 -23.26 1.40 -18.04
N VAL A 170 -24.28 1.29 -17.19
CA VAL A 170 -25.56 1.97 -17.43
C VAL A 170 -25.40 3.42 -16.98
N TYR A 171 -25.15 4.30 -17.94
CA TYR A 171 -25.21 5.74 -17.72
C TYR A 171 -26.68 6.16 -17.81
N TYR A 172 -27.24 6.67 -16.71
CA TYR A 172 -28.57 7.27 -16.68
C TYR A 172 -28.53 8.71 -17.18
#